data_AF-A0A662RB81-F1
#
_entry.id   AF-A0A662RB81-F1
#
_cell.length_a   1.000
_cell.length_b   1.000
_cell.length_c   1.000
_cell.angle_alpha   90.00
_cell.angle_beta   90.00
_cell.angle_gamma   90.00
#
_symmetry.space_group_name_H-M   'P 1'
#
loop_
_entity.id
_entity.type
_entity.pdbx_description
1 polymer ?
#
loop_
_entity_poly.entity_id
_entity_poly.type
_entity_poly.pdbx_seq_one_letter_code
_entity_poly.pdbx_strand_id
1 'polypeptide(L)'
;MEDKNMKQHFASVAMMLLVLSTLLIFACTGSAAASVCVECHSIITPEIVEDFQSGVMGDDVDCSSCHGFAHSSADTVDKVKMPTHETCGACHAEQDSQYMGGKHSIAWTAFQVMPTTKDQPKELMEGQKGCGGCHK
;
A
#
# COMPACT_ATOMS: atom_id res chain seq x y z
N MET A 1 -18.67 32.53 -52.64
CA MET A 1 -17.34 32.11 -52.13
C MET A 1 -17.29 32.05 -50.60
N GLU A 2 -18.29 32.58 -49.90
CA GLU A 2 -18.32 32.67 -48.43
C GLU A 2 -18.62 31.34 -47.70
N ASP A 3 -19.47 30.46 -48.24
CA ASP A 3 -19.83 29.19 -47.57
C ASP A 3 -18.68 28.18 -47.43
N LYS A 4 -17.72 28.20 -48.37
CA LYS A 4 -16.54 27.31 -48.30
C LYS A 4 -15.60 27.73 -47.18
N ASN A 5 -15.45 29.04 -46.98
CA ASN A 5 -14.56 29.59 -45.95
C ASN A 5 -15.12 29.30 -44.55
N MET A 6 -16.43 29.45 -44.38
CA MET A 6 -17.12 29.14 -43.11
C MET A 6 -16.96 27.66 -42.70
N LYS A 7 -17.13 26.72 -43.65
CA LYS A 7 -16.91 25.28 -43.40
C LYS A 7 -15.45 24.94 -43.07
N GLN A 8 -14.49 25.62 -43.69
CA GLN A 8 -13.05 25.45 -43.41
C GLN A 8 -12.66 26.01 -42.02
N HIS A 9 -13.28 27.11 -41.59
CA HIS A 9 -13.11 27.64 -40.24
C HIS A 9 -13.71 26.71 -39.17
N PHE A 10 -14.92 26.19 -39.39
CA PHE A 10 -15.52 25.22 -38.46
C PHE A 10 -14.72 23.91 -38.39
N ALA A 11 -14.20 23.41 -39.51
CA ALA A 11 -13.33 22.23 -39.53
C ALA A 11 -12.00 22.47 -38.81
N SER A 12 -11.39 23.66 -38.96
CA SER A 12 -10.13 24.00 -38.28
C SER A 12 -10.30 24.19 -36.77
N VAL A 13 -11.41 24.80 -36.33
CA VAL A 13 -11.71 24.96 -34.89
C VAL A 13 -12.03 23.61 -34.24
N ALA A 14 -12.80 22.75 -34.92
CA ALA A 14 -13.09 21.39 -34.44
C ALA A 14 -11.83 20.52 -34.35
N MET A 15 -10.93 20.61 -35.35
CA MET A 15 -9.66 19.90 -35.36
C MET A 15 -8.70 20.41 -34.27
N MET A 16 -8.67 21.73 -34.03
CA MET A 16 -7.86 22.33 -32.95
C MET A 16 -8.39 21.96 -31.55
N LEU A 17 -9.70 21.89 -31.36
CA LEU A 17 -10.32 21.40 -30.10
C LEU A 17 -10.07 19.91 -29.88
N LEU A 18 -10.10 19.09 -30.93
CA LEU A 18 -9.76 17.66 -30.87
C LEU A 18 -8.29 17.44 -30.49
N VAL A 19 -7.37 18.19 -31.10
CA VAL A 19 -5.93 18.12 -30.80
C VAL A 19 -5.62 18.62 -29.39
N LEU A 20 -6.31 19.66 -28.90
CA LEU A 20 -6.14 20.16 -27.54
C LEU A 20 -6.69 19.16 -26.50
N SER A 21 -7.80 18.49 -26.83
CA SER A 21 -8.41 17.45 -25.99
C SER A 21 -7.53 16.20 -25.90
N THR A 22 -6.86 15.80 -26.99
CA THR A 22 -5.92 14.66 -26.97
C THR A 22 -4.62 14.99 -26.25
N LEU A 23 -4.13 16.23 -26.33
CA LEU A 23 -2.96 16.69 -25.56
C LEU A 23 -3.22 16.69 -24.04
N LEU A 24 -4.43 17.08 -23.62
CA LEU A 24 -4.85 17.05 -22.22
C LEU A 24 -4.93 15.64 -21.64
N ILE A 25 -5.31 14.64 -22.45
CA ILE A 25 -5.36 13.23 -22.02
C ILE A 25 -3.94 12.67 -21.82
N PHE A 26 -2.97 13.06 -22.66
CA PHE A 26 -1.59 12.60 -22.55
C PHE A 26 -0.82 13.22 -21.37
N ALA A 27 -1.25 14.38 -20.87
CA ALA A 27 -0.67 15.00 -19.67
C ALA A 27 -1.14 14.36 -18.36
N CYS A 28 -2.20 13.55 -18.38
CA CYS A 28 -2.75 12.86 -17.21
C CYS A 28 -2.21 11.44 -17.01
N THR A 29 -1.34 10.93 -17.89
CA THR A 29 -0.60 9.71 -17.61
C THR A 29 0.51 10.04 -16.62
N GLY A 30 0.17 10.08 -15.34
CA GLY A 30 1.15 10.13 -14.26
C GLY A 30 2.13 8.98 -14.45
N SER A 31 3.41 9.29 -14.64
CA SER A 31 4.44 8.27 -14.56
C SER A 31 4.37 7.67 -13.16
N ALA A 32 4.17 6.36 -13.07
CA ALA A 32 4.47 5.61 -11.85
C ALA A 32 5.99 5.69 -11.67
N ALA A 33 6.47 6.82 -11.13
CA ALA A 33 7.83 6.91 -10.64
C ALA A 33 7.94 5.84 -9.57
N ALA A 34 8.87 4.90 -9.74
CA ALA A 34 9.18 3.91 -8.71
C ALA A 34 9.36 4.68 -7.40
N SER A 35 8.63 4.28 -6.37
CA SER A 35 8.67 5.03 -5.12
C SER A 35 10.10 5.07 -4.59
N VAL A 36 10.46 6.16 -3.90
CA VAL A 36 11.76 6.27 -3.23
C VAL A 36 12.02 5.08 -2.29
N CYS A 37 10.95 4.47 -1.78
CA CYS A 37 10.99 3.23 -1.02
C CYS A 37 11.49 2.08 -1.91
N VAL A 38 10.84 1.83 -3.05
CA VAL A 38 11.21 0.75 -3.98
C VAL A 38 12.63 0.92 -4.52
N GLU A 39 13.07 2.15 -4.85
CA GLU A 39 14.42 2.38 -5.39
C GLU A 39 15.52 1.85 -4.45
N CYS A 40 15.46 2.21 -3.17
CA CYS A 40 16.44 1.74 -2.18
C CYS A 40 16.18 0.27 -1.78
N HIS A 41 14.91 -0.11 -1.52
CA HIS A 41 14.57 -1.44 -1.04
C HIS A 41 14.76 -2.54 -2.08
N SER A 42 14.77 -2.22 -3.37
CA SER A 42 15.15 -3.18 -4.43
C SER A 42 16.61 -3.61 -4.31
N ILE A 43 17.45 -2.85 -3.60
CA ILE A 43 18.87 -3.15 -3.39
C ILE A 43 19.05 -3.87 -2.05
N ILE A 44 18.43 -3.36 -0.97
CA ILE A 44 18.68 -3.87 0.39
C ILE A 44 17.76 -5.02 0.80
N THR A 45 16.55 -5.10 0.23
CA THR A 45 15.54 -6.14 0.52
C THR A 45 14.78 -6.53 -0.76
N PRO A 46 15.47 -7.02 -1.81
CA PRO A 46 14.89 -7.24 -3.13
C PRO A 46 13.67 -8.16 -3.12
N GLU A 47 13.71 -9.24 -2.34
CA GLU A 47 12.62 -10.23 -2.28
C GLU A 47 11.33 -9.65 -1.68
N ILE A 48 11.42 -8.67 -0.77
CA ILE A 48 10.23 -7.99 -0.22
C ILE A 48 9.57 -7.12 -1.29
N VAL A 49 10.38 -6.44 -2.11
CA VAL A 49 9.86 -5.63 -3.21
C VAL A 49 9.23 -6.52 -4.27
N GLU A 50 9.88 -7.63 -4.63
CA GLU A 50 9.33 -8.60 -5.58
C GLU A 50 8.01 -9.18 -5.08
N ASP A 51 7.93 -9.60 -3.82
CA ASP A 51 6.70 -10.14 -3.23
C ASP A 51 5.56 -9.11 -3.28
N PHE A 52 5.83 -7.86 -2.89
CA PHE A 52 4.85 -6.78 -2.95
C PHE A 52 4.37 -6.52 -4.39
N GLN A 53 5.29 -6.40 -5.35
CA GLN A 53 4.97 -6.14 -6.76
C GLN A 53 4.29 -7.32 -7.45
N SER A 54 4.46 -8.55 -6.93
CA SER A 54 3.76 -9.72 -7.44
C SER A 54 2.28 -9.76 -7.05
N GLY A 55 1.88 -9.01 -6.02
CA GLY A 55 0.52 -8.93 -5.52
C GLY A 55 -0.30 -7.81 -6.17
N VAL A 56 -1.63 -7.93 -6.10
CA VAL A 56 -2.57 -6.94 -6.67
C VAL A 56 -2.39 -5.53 -6.10
N MET A 57 -1.94 -5.43 -4.84
CA MET A 57 -1.69 -4.13 -4.20
C MET A 57 -0.51 -3.37 -4.83
N GLY A 58 0.45 -4.07 -5.45
CA GLY A 58 1.59 -3.45 -6.11
C GLY A 58 1.21 -2.53 -7.28
N ASP A 59 -0.01 -2.71 -7.82
CA ASP A 59 -0.55 -1.88 -8.90
C ASP A 59 -1.20 -0.58 -8.40
N ASP A 60 -1.74 -0.58 -7.16
CA ASP A 60 -2.66 0.46 -6.67
C ASP A 60 -2.14 1.25 -5.46
N VAL A 61 -1.20 0.71 -4.68
CA VAL A 61 -0.63 1.37 -3.50
C VAL A 61 0.90 1.32 -3.50
N ASP A 62 1.52 2.04 -2.58
CA ASP A 62 2.96 2.06 -2.40
C ASP A 62 3.36 1.58 -0.99
N CYS A 63 4.64 1.29 -0.75
CA CYS A 63 5.18 0.90 0.55
C CYS A 63 4.76 1.89 1.66
N SER A 64 4.81 3.17 1.35
CA SER A 64 4.50 4.27 2.25
C SER A 64 3.02 4.35 2.63
N SER A 65 2.11 3.79 1.82
CA SER A 65 0.67 3.71 2.12
C SER A 65 0.40 2.93 3.41
N CYS A 66 1.24 1.94 3.74
CA CYS A 66 1.13 1.14 4.95
C CYS A 66 2.18 1.52 6.01
N HIS A 67 3.42 1.80 5.58
CA HIS A 67 4.56 2.02 6.47
C HIS A 67 4.84 3.49 6.83
N GLY A 68 4.17 4.44 6.16
CA GLY A 68 4.38 5.88 6.32
C GLY A 68 5.67 6.39 5.65
N PHE A 69 6.02 7.66 5.95
CA PHE A 69 7.12 8.38 5.31
C PHE A 69 8.24 8.83 6.26
N ALA A 70 8.17 8.44 7.55
CA ALA A 70 9.09 8.95 8.56
C ALA A 70 10.48 8.30 8.50
N HIS A 71 10.62 7.21 7.75
CA HIS A 71 11.89 6.56 7.41
C HIS A 71 12.35 7.01 6.02
N SER A 72 13.62 7.42 5.91
CA SER A 72 14.23 7.82 4.64
C SER A 72 15.71 7.43 4.50
N SER A 73 16.27 6.74 5.50
CA SER A 73 17.67 6.32 5.55
C SER A 73 17.89 5.27 6.63
N ALA A 74 19.01 4.55 6.57
CA ALA A 74 19.40 3.53 7.55
C ALA A 74 19.36 4.03 9.02
N ASP A 75 19.58 5.31 9.27
CA ASP A 75 19.57 5.91 10.62
C ASP A 75 18.16 6.19 11.17
N THR A 76 17.12 5.95 10.37
CA THR A 76 15.72 6.28 10.70
C THR A 76 14.80 5.07 10.61
N VAL A 77 15.35 3.86 10.60
CA VAL A 77 14.57 2.60 10.50
C VAL A 77 13.55 2.49 11.65
N ASP A 78 13.90 2.96 12.83
CA ASP A 78 13.03 3.02 14.02
C ASP A 78 11.75 3.86 13.82
N LYS A 79 11.73 4.74 12.81
CA LYS A 79 10.58 5.60 12.50
C LYS A 79 9.58 4.98 11.54
N VAL A 80 9.88 3.80 10.99
CA VAL A 80 8.93 3.07 10.13
C VAL A 80 7.71 2.66 10.95
N LYS A 81 6.51 2.78 10.37
CA LYS A 81 5.32 2.23 11.00
C LYS A 81 5.20 0.76 10.65
N MET A 82 4.83 -0.05 11.64
CA MET A 82 4.34 -1.40 11.39
C MET A 82 2.84 -1.36 11.17
N PRO A 83 2.32 -1.80 10.01
CA PRO A 83 0.90 -1.83 9.74
C PRO A 83 0.16 -2.66 10.79
N THR A 84 -0.99 -2.16 11.24
CA THR A 84 -1.94 -2.87 12.11
C THR A 84 -3.21 -3.19 11.33
N HIS A 85 -4.15 -3.91 11.94
CA HIS A 85 -5.46 -4.16 11.34
C HIS A 85 -6.16 -2.84 10.92
N GLU A 86 -6.01 -1.76 11.70
CA GLU A 86 -6.54 -0.42 11.39
C GLU A 86 -5.97 0.16 10.08
N THR A 87 -4.71 -0.15 9.77
CA THR A 87 -4.08 0.27 8.51
C THR A 87 -4.79 -0.39 7.33
N CYS A 88 -5.10 -1.67 7.45
CA CYS A 88 -5.86 -2.42 6.45
C CYS A 88 -7.33 -1.94 6.40
N GLY A 89 -7.95 -1.72 7.56
CA GLY A 89 -9.34 -1.31 7.73
C GLY A 89 -9.69 0.04 7.12
N ALA A 90 -8.69 0.91 6.90
CA ALA A 90 -8.87 2.17 6.16
C ALA A 90 -9.40 1.95 4.73
N CYS A 91 -9.03 0.84 4.08
CA CYS A 91 -9.52 0.44 2.76
C CYS A 91 -10.45 -0.78 2.81
N HIS A 92 -10.27 -1.67 3.78
CA HIS A 92 -10.96 -2.96 3.91
C HIS A 92 -11.82 -3.04 5.18
N ALA A 93 -12.71 -2.08 5.36
CA ALA A 93 -13.50 -1.93 6.58
C ALA A 93 -14.35 -3.17 6.93
N GLU A 94 -14.90 -3.85 5.92
CA GLU A 94 -15.71 -5.06 6.15
C GLU A 94 -14.85 -6.22 6.68
N GLN A 95 -13.70 -6.47 6.04
CA GLN A 95 -12.78 -7.54 6.46
C GLN A 95 -12.18 -7.26 7.83
N ASP A 96 -11.85 -5.99 8.12
CA ASP A 96 -11.38 -5.58 9.44
C ASP A 96 -12.44 -5.82 10.52
N SER A 97 -13.69 -5.41 10.27
CA SER A 97 -14.82 -5.67 11.17
C SER A 97 -15.03 -7.17 11.43
N GLN A 98 -14.98 -7.99 10.38
CA GLN A 98 -15.08 -9.45 10.50
C GLN A 98 -13.93 -10.06 11.31
N TYR A 99 -12.69 -9.61 11.08
CA TYR A 99 -11.52 -10.05 11.84
C TYR A 99 -11.64 -9.67 13.31
N MET A 100 -12.00 -8.42 13.59
CA MET A 100 -12.16 -7.89 14.95
C MET A 100 -13.29 -8.57 15.72
N GLY A 101 -14.37 -8.96 15.05
CA GLY A 101 -15.44 -9.79 15.62
C GLY A 101 -15.07 -11.27 15.83
N GLY A 102 -13.93 -11.72 15.31
CA GLY A 102 -13.46 -13.10 15.39
C GLY A 102 -12.63 -13.41 16.65
N LYS A 103 -12.31 -14.70 16.86
CA LYS A 103 -11.43 -15.12 17.97
C LYS A 103 -9.95 -14.76 17.74
N HIS A 104 -9.55 -14.61 16.47
CA HIS A 104 -8.17 -14.29 16.12
C HIS A 104 -7.74 -12.93 16.66
N SER A 105 -8.63 -11.92 16.67
CA SER A 105 -8.32 -10.58 17.20
C SER A 105 -8.02 -10.56 18.69
N ILE A 106 -8.49 -11.58 19.45
CA ILE A 106 -8.27 -11.72 20.89
C ILE A 106 -7.35 -12.91 21.23
N ALA A 107 -6.72 -13.54 20.24
CA ALA A 107 -5.93 -14.75 20.43
C ALA A 107 -4.78 -14.54 21.42
N TRP A 108 -4.13 -13.37 21.35
CA TRP A 108 -3.00 -13.03 22.23
C TRP A 108 -3.44 -12.86 23.67
N THR A 109 -4.53 -12.14 23.89
CA THR A 109 -5.12 -11.96 25.21
C THR A 109 -5.54 -13.31 25.80
N ALA A 110 -6.24 -14.14 25.02
CA ALA A 110 -6.68 -15.47 25.45
C ALA A 110 -5.49 -16.37 25.82
N PHE A 111 -4.40 -16.26 25.09
CA PHE A 111 -3.16 -16.97 25.35
C PHE A 111 -2.46 -16.48 26.63
N GLN A 112 -2.34 -15.16 26.82
CA GLN A 112 -1.66 -14.56 27.97
C GLN A 112 -2.37 -14.83 29.31
N VAL A 113 -3.69 -15.05 29.30
CA VAL A 113 -4.47 -15.34 30.52
C VAL A 113 -4.45 -16.82 30.93
N MET A 114 -3.80 -17.71 30.16
CA MET A 114 -3.68 -19.11 30.57
C MET A 114 -2.83 -19.22 31.84
N PRO A 115 -3.21 -20.05 32.84
CA PRO A 115 -2.62 -20.01 34.18
C PRO A 115 -1.10 -20.13 34.25
N THR A 116 -0.51 -20.88 33.31
CA THR A 116 0.92 -21.20 33.27
C THR A 116 1.69 -20.45 32.19
N THR A 117 1.06 -19.52 31.46
CA THR A 117 1.73 -18.80 30.36
C THR A 117 2.96 -18.05 30.84
N LYS A 118 2.86 -17.39 31.99
CA LYS A 118 3.98 -16.67 32.63
C LYS A 118 5.15 -17.57 33.08
N ASP A 119 4.90 -18.87 33.24
CA ASP A 119 5.90 -19.85 33.68
C ASP A 119 6.66 -20.44 32.49
N GLN A 120 6.23 -20.17 31.26
CA GLN A 120 6.89 -20.64 30.04
C GLN A 120 8.06 -19.73 29.63
N PRO A 121 9.07 -20.26 28.90
CA PRO A 121 10.17 -19.45 28.39
C PRO A 121 9.69 -18.29 27.51
N LYS A 122 10.16 -17.08 27.79
CA LYS A 122 9.74 -15.86 27.07
C LYS A 122 10.06 -15.93 25.58
N GLU A 123 11.12 -16.64 25.21
CA GLU A 123 11.52 -16.85 23.82
C GLU A 123 10.43 -17.60 23.03
N LEU A 124 9.71 -18.52 23.68
CA LEU A 124 8.61 -19.28 23.07
C LEU A 124 7.28 -18.50 23.10
N MET A 125 7.05 -17.73 24.17
CA MET A 125 5.79 -17.01 24.36
C MET A 125 5.77 -15.67 23.63
N GLU A 126 6.84 -14.88 23.66
CA GLU A 126 6.91 -13.54 23.09
C GLU A 126 7.76 -13.48 21.81
N GLY A 127 8.75 -14.38 21.68
CA GLY A 127 9.72 -14.39 20.59
C GLY A 127 9.26 -15.01 19.26
N GLN A 128 7.96 -15.30 19.12
CA GLN A 128 7.37 -15.91 17.91
C GLN A 128 7.99 -17.26 17.49
N LYS A 129 8.63 -17.98 18.42
CA LYS A 129 9.23 -19.32 18.18
C LYS A 129 8.42 -20.48 18.80
N GLY A 130 7.30 -20.19 19.45
CA GLY A 130 6.41 -21.17 20.06
C GLY A 130 4.95 -20.75 19.94
N CYS A 131 4.17 -20.92 21.01
CA CYS A 131 2.74 -20.58 21.04
C CYS A 131 2.46 -19.14 20.57
N GLY A 132 3.34 -18.19 20.91
CA GLY A 132 3.20 -16.79 20.50
C GLY A 132 3.47 -16.50 19.03
N GLY A 133 3.95 -17.47 18.25
CA GLY A 133 4.03 -17.31 16.80
C GLY A 133 2.66 -17.36 16.13
N CYS A 134 1.73 -18.16 16.67
CA CYS A 134 0.39 -18.33 16.11
C CYS A 134 -0.68 -17.49 16.81
N HIS A 135 -0.44 -17.09 18.06
CA HIS A 135 -1.43 -16.42 18.90
C HIS A 135 -1.24 -14.91 19.00
N LYS A 136 -0.20 -14.32 18.40
CA LYS A 136 0.11 -12.88 18.51
C LYS A 136 -0.51 -12.05 17.40
#